data_AF-A0A5J4TUE2-F1
#
_entry.id   AF-A0A5J4TUE2-F1
#
_cell.length_a   1.000
_cell.length_b   1.000
_cell.length_c   1.000
_cell.angle_alpha   90.00
_cell.angle_beta   90.00
_cell.angle_gamma   90.00
#
_symmetry.space_group_name_H-M   'P 1'
#
loop_
_entity.id
_entity.type
_entity.pdbx_description
1 polymer ?
#
loop_
_entity_poly.entity_id
_entity_poly.type
_entity_poly.pdbx_seq_one_letter_code
_entity_poly.pdbx_strand_id
1 'polypeptide(L)'
;LASKMDQSTLGNLVNTIQDQTVNGSKTFTSNVNATGFAKTGKDDTSILLAGGGDMLLSAFGGLELVNINYTSNVVSPTSIMSLKCYRYGSLVNIYCYIHMGNGAGASGASVAVCTLESAGFPKYLFYADDIVFAGSAPHVANFRFGTDGKVTITIKALSGSAGLAGAASAYINVTYPAAN
;
A
#
# COMPACT_ATOMS: atom_id res chain seq x y z
N LEU A 1 43.11 2.89 -42.37
CA LEU A 1 42.24 4.07 -42.30
C LEU A 1 41.59 4.11 -40.91
N ALA A 2 42.09 4.95 -40.00
CA ALA A 2 41.31 5.32 -38.82
C ALA A 2 40.35 6.44 -39.26
N SER A 3 39.07 6.13 -39.46
CA SER A 3 38.07 7.16 -39.71
C SER A 3 37.91 7.96 -38.43
N LYS A 4 38.48 9.17 -38.40
CA LYS A 4 38.18 10.14 -37.36
C LYS A 4 36.69 10.46 -37.49
N MET A 5 35.91 10.12 -36.47
CA MET A 5 34.54 10.59 -36.34
C MET A 5 34.56 12.13 -36.42
N ASP A 6 33.71 12.71 -37.25
CA ASP A 6 33.64 14.16 -37.35
C ASP A 6 33.06 14.79 -36.07
N GLN A 7 33.37 16.06 -35.85
CA GLN A 7 33.02 16.77 -34.62
C GLN A 7 31.50 16.93 -34.45
N SER A 8 30.74 16.97 -35.54
CA SER A 8 29.28 17.01 -35.54
C SER A 8 28.65 15.72 -35.00
N THR A 9 29.23 14.57 -35.33
CA THR A 9 28.76 13.27 -34.84
C THR A 9 29.04 13.14 -33.35
N LEU A 10 30.19 13.65 -32.88
CA LEU A 10 30.56 13.63 -31.46
C LEU A 10 29.60 14.47 -30.60
N GLY A 11 29.12 15.61 -31.12
CA GLY A 11 28.17 16.47 -30.42
C GLY A 11 26.78 15.86 -30.20
N ASN A 12 26.42 14.84 -30.97
CA ASN A 12 25.12 14.16 -30.88
C ASN A 12 25.12 12.94 -29.95
N LEU A 13 26.27 12.61 -29.34
CA LEU A 13 26.39 11.48 -28.44
C LEU A 13 26.05 11.86 -26.99
N VAL A 14 25.34 10.97 -26.30
CA VAL A 14 25.11 11.08 -24.86
C VAL A 14 26.36 10.59 -24.11
N ASN A 15 26.80 11.32 -23.09
CA ASN A 15 27.93 10.98 -22.23
C ASN A 15 27.55 11.15 -20.75
N THR A 16 28.45 10.76 -19.85
CA THR A 16 28.20 10.72 -18.39
C THR A 16 28.93 11.82 -17.62
N ILE A 17 29.54 12.78 -18.31
CA ILE A 17 30.45 13.78 -17.71
C ILE A 17 29.75 15.12 -17.55
N GLN A 18 28.89 15.48 -18.51
CA GLN A 18 28.27 16.81 -18.59
C GLN A 18 26.76 16.72 -18.48
N ASP A 19 26.13 17.82 -18.07
CA ASP A 19 24.69 17.98 -18.18
C ASP A 19 24.29 18.03 -19.66
N GLN A 20 23.29 17.24 -20.04
CA GLN A 20 22.86 17.12 -21.43
C GLN A 20 21.34 17.18 -21.58
N THR A 21 20.88 17.86 -22.63
CA THR A 21 19.50 17.77 -23.08
C THR A 21 19.37 16.69 -24.14
N VAL A 22 18.61 15.64 -23.83
CA VAL A 22 18.35 14.53 -24.75
C VAL A 22 16.93 14.65 -25.29
N ASN A 23 16.79 15.01 -26.56
CA ASN A 23 15.51 15.23 -27.21
C ASN A 23 14.89 13.94 -27.80
N GLY A 24 13.57 13.94 -27.98
CA GLY A 24 12.81 12.83 -28.58
C GLY A 24 12.58 11.65 -27.63
N SER A 25 11.79 10.67 -28.06
CA SER A 25 11.46 9.49 -27.24
C SER A 25 12.69 8.63 -26.94
N LYS A 26 12.79 8.12 -25.71
CA LYS A 26 13.82 7.20 -25.25
C LYS A 26 13.15 6.04 -24.53
N THR A 27 13.42 4.84 -25.01
CA THR A 27 12.89 3.60 -24.42
C THR A 27 14.03 2.85 -23.74
N PHE A 28 13.90 2.61 -22.43
CA PHE A 28 14.79 1.74 -21.68
C PHE A 28 14.08 0.40 -21.49
N THR A 29 14.68 -0.68 -22.00
CA THR A 29 14.13 -2.04 -21.92
C THR A 29 14.49 -2.73 -20.60
N SER A 30 15.12 -2.02 -19.67
CA SER A 30 15.61 -2.50 -18.38
C SER A 30 15.52 -1.38 -17.34
N ASN A 31 15.73 -1.74 -16.08
CA ASN A 31 15.59 -0.82 -14.96
C ASN A 31 16.54 0.38 -15.08
N VAL A 32 16.01 1.57 -14.79
CA VAL A 32 16.77 2.81 -14.68
C VAL A 32 16.87 3.20 -13.20
N ASN A 33 18.09 3.40 -12.72
CA ASN A 33 18.35 3.89 -11.36
C ASN A 33 18.87 5.33 -11.44
N ALA A 34 18.27 6.24 -10.67
CA ALA A 34 18.69 7.65 -10.62
C ALA A 34 18.72 8.12 -9.16
N THR A 35 19.73 8.91 -8.80
CA THR A 35 19.86 9.51 -7.46
C THR A 35 18.86 10.63 -7.21
N GLY A 36 18.37 11.26 -8.27
CA GLY A 36 17.30 12.25 -8.25
C GLY A 36 16.59 12.31 -9.60
N PHE A 37 15.28 12.55 -9.59
CA PHE A 37 14.47 12.67 -10.80
C PHE A 37 13.48 13.83 -10.64
N ALA A 38 13.60 14.84 -11.51
CA ALA A 38 12.70 15.98 -11.55
C ALA A 38 11.97 15.99 -12.89
N LYS A 39 10.62 15.96 -12.88
CA LYS A 39 9.84 16.21 -14.08
C LYS A 39 9.29 17.63 -14.08
N THR A 40 9.75 18.41 -15.06
CA THR A 40 9.25 19.76 -15.35
C THR A 40 8.12 19.71 -16.40
N GLY A 41 7.28 20.76 -16.42
CA GLY A 41 6.23 20.95 -17.42
C GLY A 41 5.07 19.96 -17.30
N LYS A 42 4.64 19.63 -16.08
CA LYS A 42 3.42 18.85 -15.84
C LYS A 42 2.24 19.80 -15.57
N ASP A 43 1.09 19.44 -16.10
CA ASP A 43 -0.23 19.83 -15.60
C ASP A 43 -0.73 18.75 -14.62
N ASP A 44 -1.94 18.92 -14.09
CA ASP A 44 -2.61 18.02 -13.16
C ASP A 44 -2.95 16.64 -13.78
N THR A 45 -2.10 16.03 -14.60
CA THR A 45 -2.44 14.81 -15.35
C THR A 45 -1.53 13.61 -15.08
N SER A 46 -0.38 13.76 -14.42
CA SER A 46 0.57 12.64 -14.28
C SER A 46 1.35 12.59 -12.96
N ILE A 47 1.11 11.52 -12.18
CA ILE A 47 1.93 11.13 -11.02
C ILE A 47 2.79 9.92 -11.42
N LEU A 48 4.09 9.98 -11.11
CA LEU A 48 5.00 8.83 -11.23
C LEU A 48 4.92 8.06 -9.91
N LEU A 49 4.39 6.83 -9.93
CA LEU A 49 4.35 5.98 -8.75
C LEU A 49 5.67 5.22 -8.62
N ALA A 50 6.25 5.21 -7.40
CA ALA A 50 7.41 4.37 -7.10
C ALA A 50 7.01 2.90 -7.31
N GLY A 51 7.56 2.26 -8.34
CA GLY A 51 7.12 0.94 -8.82
C GLY A 51 7.06 0.83 -10.36
N GLY A 52 7.23 1.94 -11.09
CA GLY A 52 7.41 1.92 -12.55
C GLY A 52 6.10 2.02 -13.36
N GLY A 53 4.96 2.22 -12.72
CA GLY A 53 3.70 2.54 -13.39
C GLY A 53 3.37 4.03 -13.36
N ASP A 54 2.73 4.53 -14.40
CA ASP A 54 2.07 5.82 -14.45
C ASP A 54 0.54 5.67 -14.35
N MET A 55 -0.11 6.62 -13.69
CA MET A 55 -1.57 6.67 -13.58
C MET A 55 -2.04 8.11 -13.84
N LEU A 56 -3.06 8.27 -14.68
CA LEU A 56 -3.69 9.56 -14.95
C LEU A 56 -4.28 10.13 -13.66
N LEU A 57 -4.13 11.44 -13.42
CA LEU A 57 -4.76 12.06 -12.24
C LEU A 57 -6.30 11.94 -12.30
N SER A 58 -6.90 11.97 -13.49
CA SER A 58 -8.33 11.73 -13.68
C SER A 58 -8.79 10.33 -13.23
N ALA A 59 -7.88 9.35 -13.18
CA ALA A 59 -8.17 8.02 -12.64
C ALA A 59 -8.31 8.01 -11.11
N PHE A 60 -7.90 9.07 -10.42
CA PHE A 60 -8.16 9.26 -8.99
C PHE A 60 -9.59 9.77 -8.72
N GLY A 61 -10.38 10.08 -9.76
CA GLY A 61 -11.78 10.49 -9.63
C GLY A 61 -12.01 11.69 -8.70
N GLY A 62 -13.27 11.99 -8.40
CA GLY A 62 -13.63 12.85 -7.29
C GLY A 62 -13.53 12.08 -5.96
N LEU A 63 -13.35 12.80 -4.84
CA LEU A 63 -13.41 12.22 -3.50
C LEU A 63 -14.83 11.67 -3.26
N GLU A 64 -14.99 10.36 -3.24
CA GLU A 64 -16.24 9.72 -2.83
C GLU A 64 -16.06 9.12 -1.43
N LEU A 65 -16.76 9.72 -0.46
CA LEU A 65 -16.83 9.20 0.89
C LEU A 65 -17.81 8.03 0.93
N VAL A 66 -17.30 6.80 0.89
CA VAL A 66 -18.12 5.60 0.99
C VAL A 66 -18.17 5.15 2.44
N ASN A 67 -19.27 5.46 3.14
CA ASN A 67 -19.48 4.92 4.48
C ASN A 67 -19.89 3.46 4.36
N ILE A 68 -19.01 2.55 4.78
CA ILE A 68 -19.32 1.11 4.78
C ILE A 68 -19.98 0.78 6.10
N ASN A 69 -21.21 0.30 6.04
CA ASN A 69 -21.81 -0.35 7.19
C ASN A 69 -21.17 -1.73 7.37
N TYR A 70 -20.82 -2.05 8.61
CA TYR A 70 -20.26 -3.34 8.97
C TYR A 70 -20.96 -3.83 10.22
N THR A 71 -21.20 -5.12 10.27
CA THR A 71 -21.58 -5.75 11.53
C THR A 71 -20.28 -6.09 12.24
N SER A 72 -20.08 -5.51 13.43
CA SER A 72 -19.00 -5.94 14.30
C SER A 72 -19.33 -7.36 14.73
N ASN A 73 -18.66 -8.34 14.12
CA ASN A 73 -18.62 -9.67 14.70
C ASN A 73 -17.82 -9.50 15.97
N VAL A 74 -18.50 -9.34 17.10
CA VAL A 74 -17.89 -9.44 18.41
C VAL A 74 -17.45 -10.89 18.56
N VAL A 75 -16.28 -11.24 18.00
CA VAL A 75 -15.63 -12.51 18.31
C VAL A 75 -14.80 -12.21 19.54
N SER A 76 -15.46 -12.13 20.70
CA SER A 76 -14.76 -11.99 21.98
C SER A 76 -13.52 -12.91 21.98
N PRO A 77 -12.29 -12.36 22.04
CA PRO A 77 -11.91 -11.02 22.49
C PRO A 77 -11.47 -10.00 21.39
N THR A 78 -11.64 -10.25 20.09
CA THR A 78 -11.23 -9.32 19.00
C THR A 78 -12.43 -8.65 18.32
N SER A 79 -12.36 -7.33 18.13
CA SER A 79 -13.43 -6.56 17.49
C SER A 79 -12.92 -5.33 16.76
N ILE A 80 -13.50 -5.03 15.59
CA ILE A 80 -13.34 -3.72 14.96
C ILE A 80 -14.18 -2.69 15.73
N MET A 81 -13.56 -1.58 16.08
CA MET A 81 -14.19 -0.49 16.84
C MET A 81 -14.58 0.67 15.94
N SER A 82 -13.83 0.88 14.84
CA SER A 82 -14.18 1.82 13.79
C SER A 82 -13.59 1.36 12.46
N LEU A 83 -14.34 1.54 11.38
CA LEU A 83 -13.89 1.33 10.02
C LEU A 83 -14.40 2.48 9.16
N LYS A 84 -13.49 3.15 8.45
CA LYS A 84 -13.79 4.14 7.44
C LYS A 84 -13.10 3.73 6.15
N CYS A 85 -13.80 3.88 5.04
CA CYS A 85 -13.28 3.61 3.71
C CYS A 85 -13.50 4.84 2.84
N TYR A 86 -12.47 5.21 2.10
CA TYR A 86 -12.49 6.35 1.19
C TYR A 86 -12.14 5.82 -0.19
N ARG A 87 -12.94 6.15 -1.20
CA ARG A 87 -12.61 5.82 -2.58
C ARG A 87 -12.20 7.09 -3.31
N TYR A 88 -11.02 7.04 -3.92
CA TYR A 88 -10.46 8.07 -4.78
C TYR A 88 -10.33 7.45 -6.17
N GLY A 89 -11.46 7.35 -6.88
CA GLY A 89 -11.53 6.72 -8.19
C GLY A 89 -11.06 5.26 -8.15
N SER A 90 -9.87 5.03 -8.71
CA SER A 90 -9.18 3.74 -8.75
C SER A 90 -8.30 3.44 -7.52
N LEU A 91 -8.34 4.27 -6.47
CA LEU A 91 -7.71 3.98 -5.18
C LEU A 91 -8.76 3.86 -4.09
N VAL A 92 -8.48 3.01 -3.12
CA VAL A 92 -9.24 2.86 -1.88
C VAL A 92 -8.28 3.09 -0.72
N ASN A 93 -8.66 3.96 0.20
CA ASN A 93 -8.02 4.10 1.49
C ASN A 93 -8.94 3.51 2.57
N ILE A 94 -8.35 2.74 3.47
CA ILE A 94 -9.05 2.21 4.64
C ILE A 94 -8.36 2.68 5.89
N TYR A 95 -9.16 3.25 6.78
CA TYR A 95 -8.78 3.56 8.15
C TYR A 95 -9.57 2.67 9.10
N CYS A 96 -8.89 1.85 9.90
CA CYS A 96 -9.56 1.07 10.94
C CYS A 96 -8.87 1.17 12.30
N TYR A 97 -9.70 1.08 13.33
CA TYR A 97 -9.31 0.98 14.72
C TYR A 97 -9.85 -0.33 15.28
N ILE A 98 -8.95 -1.15 15.82
CA ILE A 98 -9.25 -2.52 16.23
C ILE A 98 -8.83 -2.69 17.67
N HIS A 99 -9.68 -3.37 18.42
CA HIS A 99 -9.43 -3.75 19.80
C HIS A 99 -9.29 -5.26 19.92
N MET A 100 -8.32 -5.69 20.72
CA MET A 100 -7.98 -7.08 21.00
C MET A 100 -7.85 -7.25 22.49
N GLY A 101 -8.76 -7.99 23.10
CA GLY A 101 -8.70 -8.34 24.51
C GLY A 101 -7.69 -9.44 24.81
N ASN A 102 -7.51 -9.71 26.11
CA ASN A 102 -6.65 -10.78 26.60
C ASN A 102 -7.07 -12.15 25.99
N GLY A 103 -6.12 -12.89 25.43
CA GLY A 103 -6.38 -14.18 24.77
C GLY A 103 -6.80 -14.10 23.30
N ALA A 104 -6.68 -12.93 22.65
CA ALA A 104 -6.90 -12.77 21.21
C ALA A 104 -5.82 -13.50 20.38
N GLY A 105 -6.06 -14.77 20.10
CA GLY A 105 -5.29 -15.59 19.17
C GLY A 105 -3.91 -16.03 19.69
N ALA A 106 -3.53 -17.28 19.43
CA ALA A 106 -2.14 -17.69 19.51
C ALA A 106 -1.33 -17.02 18.38
N SER A 107 0.00 -16.92 18.51
CA SER A 107 0.86 -16.44 17.43
C SER A 107 0.60 -17.23 16.14
N GLY A 108 0.24 -16.53 15.05
CA GLY A 108 -0.13 -17.09 13.76
C GLY A 108 -1.61 -17.44 13.57
N ALA A 109 -2.46 -17.25 14.58
CA ALA A 109 -3.90 -17.48 14.45
C ALA A 109 -4.58 -16.35 13.63
N SER A 110 -5.45 -16.74 12.70
CA SER A 110 -6.31 -15.82 11.96
C SER A 110 -7.64 -15.63 12.70
N VAL A 111 -7.91 -14.42 13.13
CA VAL A 111 -9.11 -14.04 13.89
C VAL A 111 -9.97 -13.09 13.06
N ALA A 112 -11.27 -13.34 12.98
CA ALA A 112 -12.20 -12.43 12.32
C ALA A 112 -12.44 -11.18 13.19
N VAL A 113 -12.39 -9.99 12.59
CA VAL A 113 -12.57 -8.71 13.29
C VAL A 113 -13.90 -8.03 12.97
N CYS A 114 -14.44 -8.27 11.76
CA CYS A 114 -15.78 -7.84 11.34
C CYS A 114 -16.26 -8.58 10.09
N THR A 115 -17.55 -8.39 9.76
CA THR A 115 -18.11 -8.72 8.45
C THR A 115 -18.65 -7.42 7.82
N LEU A 116 -18.27 -7.16 6.57
CA LEU A 116 -18.80 -6.03 5.80
C LEU A 116 -20.22 -6.35 5.31
N GLU A 117 -21.14 -5.40 5.39
CA GLU A 117 -22.55 -5.61 5.01
C GLU A 117 -22.79 -5.64 3.50
N SER A 118 -21.83 -5.15 2.70
CA SER A 118 -21.89 -5.16 1.23
C SER A 118 -20.70 -5.90 0.64
N ALA A 119 -20.99 -6.95 -0.13
CA ALA A 119 -20.00 -7.67 -0.92
C ALA A 119 -19.64 -6.83 -2.16
N GLY A 120 -18.35 -6.52 -2.32
CA GLY A 120 -17.89 -5.68 -3.44
C GLY A 120 -16.51 -5.05 -3.27
N PHE A 121 -15.86 -5.25 -2.13
CA PHE A 121 -14.51 -4.71 -1.91
C PHE A 121 -13.42 -5.58 -2.53
N PRO A 122 -12.35 -4.97 -3.04
CA PRO A 122 -11.22 -5.71 -3.60
C PRO A 122 -10.54 -6.64 -2.59
N LYS A 123 -10.12 -7.81 -3.08
CA LYS A 123 -9.52 -8.89 -2.28
C LYS A 123 -8.04 -8.62 -2.03
N TYR A 124 -7.71 -7.85 -1.00
CA TYR A 124 -6.32 -7.55 -0.65
C TYR A 124 -5.91 -8.12 0.70
N LEU A 125 -4.66 -8.55 0.75
CA LEU A 125 -3.90 -8.87 1.95
C LEU A 125 -2.93 -7.72 2.18
N PHE A 126 -3.03 -7.06 3.32
CA PHE A 126 -2.13 -5.99 3.71
C PHE A 126 -1.31 -6.40 4.93
N TYR A 127 -0.06 -5.97 4.93
CA TYR A 127 0.89 -6.21 6.00
C TYR A 127 1.11 -4.91 6.78
N ALA A 128 1.08 -5.01 8.10
CA ALA A 128 1.44 -3.95 9.02
C ALA A 128 2.57 -4.50 9.90
N ASP A 129 3.78 -4.00 9.67
CA ASP A 129 4.99 -4.50 10.32
C ASP A 129 5.24 -3.83 11.69
N ASP A 130 4.63 -2.66 11.93
CA ASP A 130 4.80 -1.86 13.16
C ASP A 130 3.54 -1.86 14.03
N ILE A 131 2.98 -3.03 14.34
CA ILE A 131 1.95 -3.09 15.38
C ILE A 131 2.61 -3.26 16.75
N VAL A 132 2.76 -2.15 17.46
CA VAL A 132 3.27 -2.14 18.84
C VAL A 132 2.11 -2.24 19.82
N PHE A 133 1.96 -3.40 20.46
CA PHE A 133 1.04 -3.55 21.59
C PHE A 133 1.80 -3.27 22.89
N ALA A 134 1.17 -2.54 23.82
CA ALA A 134 1.81 -2.18 25.09
C ALA A 134 2.24 -3.42 25.88
N GLY A 135 3.54 -3.52 26.22
CA GLY A 135 4.08 -4.63 27.00
C GLY A 135 4.25 -5.96 26.24
N SER A 136 4.12 -5.97 24.91
CA SER A 136 4.34 -7.17 24.09
C SER A 136 5.67 -7.11 23.32
N ALA A 137 6.15 -8.28 22.86
CA ALA A 137 7.20 -8.33 21.84
C ALA A 137 6.74 -7.63 20.55
N PRO A 138 7.66 -7.27 19.64
CA PRO A 138 7.29 -6.80 18.30
C PRO A 138 6.52 -7.88 17.53
N HIS A 139 5.48 -7.47 16.79
CA HIS A 139 4.66 -8.35 15.98
C HIS A 139 4.57 -7.83 14.55
N VAL A 140 4.46 -8.76 13.60
CA VAL A 140 3.92 -8.46 12.28
C VAL A 140 2.46 -8.89 12.26
N ALA A 141 1.62 -8.08 11.63
CA ALA A 141 0.23 -8.46 11.42
C ALA A 141 -0.12 -8.37 9.95
N ASN A 142 -1.00 -9.28 9.55
CA ASN A 142 -1.52 -9.36 8.22
C ASN A 142 -3.04 -9.34 8.29
N PHE A 143 -3.62 -8.40 7.57
CA PHE A 143 -5.05 -8.27 7.46
C PHE A 143 -5.53 -8.69 6.09
N ARG A 144 -6.65 -9.40 6.09
CA ARG A 144 -7.23 -9.95 4.87
C ARG A 144 -8.69 -9.57 4.78
N PHE A 145 -9.08 -9.04 3.62
CA PHE A 145 -10.47 -8.96 3.20
C PHE A 145 -10.86 -10.28 2.52
N GLY A 146 -11.71 -11.07 3.18
CA GLY A 146 -12.24 -12.34 2.69
C GLY A 146 -13.30 -12.17 1.61
N THR A 147 -13.45 -13.20 0.77
CA THR A 147 -14.48 -13.23 -0.29
C THR A 147 -15.89 -13.38 0.25
N ASP A 148 -16.01 -13.81 1.51
CA ASP A 148 -17.24 -13.93 2.28
C ASP A 148 -17.59 -12.64 3.05
N GLY A 149 -16.89 -11.53 2.77
CA GLY A 149 -17.07 -10.25 3.44
C GLY A 149 -16.42 -10.18 4.83
N LYS A 150 -15.81 -11.27 5.32
CA LYS A 150 -15.11 -11.27 6.61
C LYS A 150 -13.76 -10.58 6.48
N VAL A 151 -13.47 -9.69 7.41
CA VAL A 151 -12.13 -9.16 7.60
C VAL A 151 -11.45 -9.96 8.68
N THR A 152 -10.28 -10.51 8.40
CA THR A 152 -9.47 -11.22 9.39
C THR A 152 -8.16 -10.52 9.63
N ILE A 153 -7.64 -10.66 10.85
CA ILE A 153 -6.29 -10.33 11.23
C ILE A 153 -5.57 -11.59 11.66
N THR A 154 -4.34 -11.73 11.21
CA THR A 154 -3.38 -12.67 11.76
C THR A 154 -2.25 -11.86 12.38
N ILE A 155 -1.79 -12.27 13.57
CA ILE A 155 -0.68 -11.63 14.28
C ILE A 155 0.39 -12.68 14.52
N LYS A 156 1.63 -12.37 14.16
CA LYS A 156 2.77 -13.27 14.37
C LYS A 156 3.83 -12.55 15.21
N ALA A 157 4.12 -13.11 16.38
CA ALA A 157 5.21 -12.64 17.21
C ALA A 157 6.55 -12.85 16.50
N LEU A 158 7.41 -11.84 16.50
CA LEU A 158 8.77 -11.96 15.93
C LEU A 158 9.70 -12.76 16.84
N SER A 159 9.35 -12.91 18.12
CA SER A 159 10.05 -13.74 19.11
C SER A 159 9.07 -14.41 20.07
N GLY A 160 9.22 -15.71 20.32
CA GLY A 160 8.34 -16.48 21.20
C GLY A 160 7.04 -16.95 20.53
N SER A 161 6.23 -17.73 21.26
CA SER A 161 4.94 -18.28 20.80
C SER A 161 3.71 -17.70 21.51
N ALA A 162 3.92 -16.90 22.56
CA ALA A 162 2.85 -16.27 23.31
C ALA A 162 2.11 -15.24 22.46
N GLY A 163 0.77 -15.22 22.54
CA GLY A 163 -0.07 -14.16 21.98
C GLY A 163 0.04 -12.87 22.81
N LEU A 164 -0.98 -12.02 22.72
CA LEU A 164 -1.01 -10.75 23.46
C LEU A 164 -1.01 -10.99 24.97
N ALA A 165 -0.11 -10.32 25.70
CA ALA A 165 0.00 -10.39 27.16
C ALA A 165 -1.11 -9.61 27.89
N GLY A 166 -1.88 -8.79 27.17
CA GLY A 166 -2.95 -7.95 27.69
C GLY A 166 -3.81 -7.38 26.55
N ALA A 167 -4.86 -6.66 26.91
CA ALA A 167 -5.71 -6.01 25.92
C ALA A 167 -4.95 -4.90 25.19
N ALA A 168 -5.15 -4.78 23.88
CA ALA A 168 -4.41 -3.87 23.03
C ALA A 168 -5.24 -3.36 21.86
N SER A 169 -4.77 -2.31 21.21
CA SER A 169 -5.44 -1.73 20.06
C SER A 169 -4.46 -1.34 18.96
N ALA A 170 -4.93 -1.35 17.72
CA ALA A 170 -4.15 -0.97 16.55
C ALA A 170 -4.93 0.00 15.66
N TYR A 171 -4.22 1.01 15.14
CA TYR A 171 -4.68 1.86 14.07
C TYR A 171 -4.03 1.42 12.78
N ILE A 172 -4.82 1.23 11.73
CA ILE A 172 -4.33 0.78 10.45
C ILE A 172 -4.85 1.72 9.39
N ASN A 173 -3.93 2.20 8.58
CA ASN A 173 -4.20 3.08 7.45
C ASN A 173 -3.55 2.46 6.21
N VAL A 174 -4.35 2.07 5.23
CA VAL A 174 -3.86 1.43 4.01
C VAL A 174 -4.49 2.06 2.79
N THR A 175 -3.67 2.43 1.83
CA THR A 175 -4.11 2.87 0.50
C THR A 175 -3.74 1.81 -0.53
N TYR A 176 -4.69 1.37 -1.33
CA TYR A 176 -4.49 0.34 -2.35
C TYR A 176 -5.34 0.62 -3.60
N PRO A 177 -4.99 0.06 -4.78
CA PRO A 177 -5.82 0.20 -5.98
C PRO A 177 -7.18 -0.47 -5.81
N ALA A 178 -8.26 0.22 -6.16
CA ALA A 178 -9.54 -0.43 -6.39
C ALA A 178 -9.37 -1.43 -7.53
N ALA A 179 -9.48 -2.73 -7.25
CA ALA A 179 -9.55 -3.72 -8.32
C ALA A 179 -10.77 -3.40 -9.22
N ASN A 180 -10.55 -3.35 -10.53
CA ASN A 180 -11.61 -3.34 -11.53
C ASN A 180 -12.40 -4.65 -11.50
#